data_AF-A0A5S4F139-F1
#
_entry.id   AF-A0A5S4F139-F1
#
_cell.length_a   1.000
_cell.length_b   1.000
_cell.length_c   1.000
_cell.angle_alpha   90.00
_cell.angle_beta   90.00
_cell.angle_gamma   90.00
#
_symmetry.space_group_name_H-M   'P 1'
#
loop_
_entity.id
_entity.type
_entity.pdbx_description
1 polymer ?
#
loop_
_entity_poly.entity_id
_entity_poly.type
_entity_poly.pdbx_seq_one_letter_code
_entity_poly.pdbx_strand_id
1 'polypeptide(L)'
;MGGYGTPVKMSIVVDGVANEVYGIYDFGGGPLQTPHYAITDVQIATLNEVGVVFDFRSGTRGAELDNLRVFDNISTAVPEPGTAVLVSASLGLLGFARRRR
;
A
#
# COMPACT_ATOMS: atom_id res chain seq x y z
N MET A 1 -9.64 23.37 13.77
CA MET A 1 -9.31 24.21 12.59
C MET A 1 -9.56 23.36 11.37
N GLY A 2 -10.45 23.78 10.48
CA GLY A 2 -10.84 23.05 9.26
C GLY A 2 -12.02 23.77 8.60
N GLY A 3 -11.98 23.95 7.29
CA GLY A 3 -12.98 24.70 6.52
C GLY A 3 -12.76 24.54 5.02
N TYR A 4 -13.68 25.11 4.22
CA TYR A 4 -13.55 25.12 2.76
C TYR A 4 -12.20 25.72 2.33
N GLY A 5 -11.48 25.02 1.44
CA GLY A 5 -10.19 25.46 0.89
C GLY A 5 -8.96 25.12 1.72
N THR A 6 -9.11 24.43 2.87
CA THR A 6 -7.96 23.91 3.63
C THR A 6 -7.58 22.51 3.12
N PRO A 7 -6.31 22.25 2.77
CA PRO A 7 -5.86 20.91 2.39
C PRO A 7 -6.12 19.90 3.52
N VAL A 8 -6.62 18.72 3.16
CA VAL A 8 -6.87 17.62 4.10
C VAL A 8 -6.02 16.44 3.68
N LYS A 9 -5.26 15.87 4.61
CA LYS A 9 -4.64 14.56 4.40
C LYS A 9 -5.66 13.50 4.73
N MET A 10 -6.00 12.64 3.78
CA MET A 10 -6.93 11.53 3.99
C MET A 10 -6.25 10.19 3.72
N SER A 11 -6.63 9.17 4.47
CA SER A 11 -6.22 7.78 4.25
C SER A 11 -7.36 6.84 4.59
N ILE A 12 -7.50 5.77 3.82
CA ILE A 12 -8.37 4.64 4.15
C ILE A 12 -7.47 3.54 4.70
N VAL A 13 -7.80 3.01 5.87
CA VAL A 13 -7.07 1.94 6.53
C VAL A 13 -7.90 0.66 6.45
N VAL A 14 -7.28 -0.40 5.94
CA VAL A 14 -7.77 -1.78 6.04
C VAL A 14 -6.88 -2.49 7.04
N ASP A 15 -7.34 -2.64 8.28
CA ASP A 15 -6.58 -3.29 9.36
C ASP A 15 -6.93 -4.78 9.41
N GLY A 16 -6.04 -5.61 8.87
CA GLY A 16 -6.20 -7.07 8.88
C GLY A 16 -5.91 -7.74 10.23
N VAL A 17 -5.37 -7.02 11.23
CA VAL A 17 -5.15 -7.56 12.58
C VAL A 17 -6.39 -7.35 13.43
N ALA A 18 -6.95 -6.13 13.39
CA ALA A 18 -8.18 -5.80 14.09
C ALA A 18 -9.45 -6.23 13.34
N ASN A 19 -9.33 -6.55 12.04
CA ASN A 19 -10.44 -6.84 11.15
C ASN A 19 -11.42 -5.66 11.04
N GLU A 20 -10.87 -4.48 10.78
CA GLU A 20 -11.63 -3.23 10.68
C GLU A 20 -11.22 -2.38 9.46
N VAL A 21 -12.16 -1.59 8.95
CA VAL A 21 -11.93 -0.50 8.00
C VAL A 21 -12.33 0.82 8.63
N TYR A 22 -11.47 1.83 8.47
CA TYR A 22 -11.73 3.20 8.92
C TYR A 22 -10.93 4.20 8.10
N GLY A 23 -11.31 5.47 8.16
CA GLY A 23 -10.59 6.59 7.57
C GLY A 23 -9.77 7.35 8.62
N ILE A 24 -8.62 7.87 8.20
CA ILE A 24 -7.85 8.88 8.95
C ILE A 24 -7.90 10.17 8.16
N TYR A 25 -8.18 11.29 8.83
CA TYR A 25 -8.13 12.63 8.25
C TYR A 25 -7.41 13.63 9.15
N ASP A 26 -6.66 14.56 8.55
CA ASP A 26 -5.94 15.61 9.27
C ASP A 26 -6.10 16.96 8.53
N PHE A 27 -6.67 17.93 9.25
CA PHE A 27 -6.86 19.33 8.81
C PHE A 27 -5.70 20.25 9.23
N GLY A 28 -4.58 19.70 9.71
CA GLY A 28 -3.43 20.42 10.26
C GLY A 28 -3.41 20.48 11.79
N GLY A 29 -4.31 19.76 12.47
CA GLY A 29 -4.42 19.71 13.93
C GLY A 29 -4.01 18.36 14.53
N GLY A 30 -3.65 17.39 13.69
CA GLY A 30 -3.39 16.01 14.07
C GLY A 30 -4.42 15.05 13.48
N PRO A 31 -4.08 13.75 13.41
CA PRO A 31 -4.93 12.75 12.80
C PRO A 31 -6.19 12.50 13.64
N LEU A 32 -7.33 12.47 12.97
CA LEU A 32 -8.62 12.07 13.51
C LEU A 32 -9.11 10.82 12.75
N GLN A 33 -9.85 9.96 13.44
CA GLN A 33 -10.38 8.73 12.87
C GLN A 33 -11.89 8.86 12.62
N THR A 34 -12.36 8.21 11.56
CA THR A 34 -13.79 7.94 11.37
C THR A 34 -14.23 6.79 12.28
N PRO A 35 -15.53 6.48 12.37
CA PRO A 35 -15.96 5.21 12.94
C PRO A 35 -15.28 4.01 12.28
N HIS A 36 -15.06 2.97 13.07
CA HIS A 36 -14.49 1.71 12.64
C HIS A 36 -15.61 0.76 12.23
N TYR A 37 -15.43 0.10 11.09
CA TYR A 37 -16.38 -0.86 10.56
C TYR A 37 -15.74 -2.24 10.48
N ALA A 38 -16.37 -3.23 11.07
CA ALA A 38 -15.88 -4.60 11.05
C ALA A 38 -15.85 -5.15 9.60
N ILE A 39 -14.78 -5.85 9.27
CA ILE A 39 -14.59 -6.61 8.05
C ILE A 39 -14.09 -8.01 8.41
N THR A 40 -14.12 -8.92 7.44
CA THR A 40 -13.68 -10.32 7.62
C THR A 40 -12.45 -10.61 6.78
N ASP A 41 -11.67 -11.60 7.20
CA ASP A 41 -10.53 -12.12 6.42
C ASP A 41 -10.93 -12.49 4.99
N VAL A 42 -12.14 -13.02 4.80
CA VAL A 42 -12.68 -13.33 3.45
C VAL A 42 -12.87 -12.06 2.63
N GLN A 43 -13.47 -11.02 3.22
CA GLN A 43 -13.66 -9.73 2.53
C GLN A 43 -12.31 -9.10 2.16
N ILE A 44 -11.31 -9.18 3.04
CA ILE A 44 -9.94 -8.70 2.76
C ILE A 44 -9.30 -9.51 1.63
N ALA A 45 -9.37 -10.85 1.70
CA ALA A 45 -8.77 -11.73 0.71
C ALA A 45 -9.38 -11.56 -0.69
N THR A 46 -10.64 -11.13 -0.77
CA THR A 46 -11.34 -10.86 -2.02
C THR A 46 -11.32 -9.38 -2.42
N LEU A 47 -10.61 -8.51 -1.69
CA LEU A 47 -10.53 -7.09 -1.98
C LEU A 47 -9.82 -6.88 -3.33
N ASN A 48 -10.56 -6.42 -4.33
CA ASN A 48 -10.08 -6.18 -5.68
C ASN A 48 -9.91 -4.68 -6.00
N GLU A 49 -10.59 -3.82 -5.25
CA GLU A 49 -10.64 -2.38 -5.47
C GLU A 49 -10.79 -1.63 -4.14
N VAL A 50 -10.10 -0.49 -4.03
CA VAL A 50 -10.38 0.53 -3.02
C VAL A 50 -10.82 1.79 -3.75
N GLY A 51 -12.10 2.12 -3.66
CA GLY A 51 -12.70 3.28 -4.30
C GLY A 51 -12.90 4.45 -3.34
N VAL A 52 -12.74 5.68 -3.84
CA VAL A 52 -13.16 6.90 -3.16
C VAL A 52 -14.34 7.48 -3.93
N VAL A 53 -15.50 7.60 -3.26
CA VAL A 53 -16.70 8.18 -3.87
C VAL A 53 -16.87 9.60 -3.36
N PHE A 54 -16.87 10.55 -4.29
CA PHE A 54 -17.18 11.95 -4.00
C PHE A 54 -18.66 12.21 -4.25
N ASP A 55 -19.33 12.75 -3.26
CA ASP A 55 -20.72 13.15 -3.35
C ASP A 55 -20.84 14.67 -3.33
N PHE A 56 -21.25 15.25 -4.47
CA PHE A 56 -21.33 16.69 -4.69
C PHE A 56 -22.75 17.26 -4.53
N ARG A 57 -23.70 16.50 -3.98
CA ARG A 57 -25.11 16.92 -3.82
C ARG A 57 -25.28 18.22 -3.01
N SER A 58 -24.26 18.67 -2.29
CA SER A 58 -24.24 19.91 -1.49
C SER A 58 -23.67 21.15 -2.20
N GLY A 59 -23.44 21.11 -3.52
CA GLY A 59 -23.02 22.28 -4.32
C GLY A 59 -21.50 22.46 -4.43
N THR A 60 -20.71 21.44 -4.08
CA THR A 60 -19.26 21.48 -4.20
C THR A 60 -18.81 21.21 -5.64
N ARG A 61 -17.78 21.94 -6.12
CA ARG A 61 -17.42 22.07 -7.54
C ARG A 61 -16.50 20.97 -8.12
N GLY A 62 -16.34 19.86 -7.43
CA GLY A 62 -15.50 18.75 -7.87
C GLY A 62 -14.48 18.33 -6.82
N ALA A 63 -13.86 17.18 -7.06
CA ALA A 63 -12.75 16.65 -6.29
C ALA A 63 -11.65 16.22 -7.26
N GLU A 64 -10.41 16.50 -6.88
CA GLU A 64 -9.24 16.11 -7.63
C GLU A 64 -8.46 15.09 -6.80
N LEU A 65 -8.16 13.96 -7.44
CA LEU A 65 -7.20 12.99 -6.92
C LEU A 65 -5.90 13.19 -7.70
N ASP A 66 -4.88 13.72 -7.02
CA ASP A 66 -3.55 13.92 -7.60
C ASP A 66 -2.48 13.24 -6.71
N ASN A 67 -1.34 12.89 -7.30
CA ASN A 67 -0.19 12.26 -6.65
C ASN A 67 -0.53 10.98 -5.87
N LEU A 68 -1.46 10.18 -6.39
CA LEU A 68 -1.78 8.86 -5.83
C LEU A 68 -0.54 7.95 -5.88
N ARG A 69 -0.15 7.44 -4.72
CA ARG A 69 0.95 6.48 -4.60
C ARG A 69 0.44 5.20 -3.99
N VAL A 70 0.48 4.13 -4.78
CA VAL A 70 0.14 2.78 -4.34
C VAL A 70 1.43 2.11 -3.87
N PHE A 71 1.41 1.60 -2.64
CA PHE A 71 2.51 0.83 -2.09
C PHE A 71 2.00 -0.56 -1.77
N ASP A 72 2.61 -1.57 -2.36
CA ASP A 72 2.49 -2.93 -1.86
C ASP A 72 3.65 -3.12 -0.87
N ASN A 73 3.36 -3.30 0.42
CA ASN A 73 4.39 -3.56 1.43
C ASN A 73 5.03 -4.96 1.26
N ILE A 74 4.57 -5.74 0.28
CA ILE A 74 5.21 -6.98 -0.14
C ILE A 74 6.41 -6.63 -1.03
N SER A 75 7.58 -6.52 -0.42
CA SER A 75 8.87 -6.55 -1.10
C SER A 75 9.02 -7.90 -1.83
N THR A 76 8.49 -8.01 -3.04
CA THR A 76 8.94 -9.04 -3.98
C THR A 76 10.37 -8.67 -4.35
N ALA A 77 11.34 -9.24 -3.61
CA ALA A 77 12.74 -9.12 -3.97
C ALA A 77 12.90 -9.73 -5.37
N VAL A 78 12.91 -8.88 -6.40
CA VAL A 78 13.24 -9.29 -7.76
C VAL A 78 14.72 -9.64 -7.72
N PRO A 79 15.12 -10.92 -7.88
CA PRO A 79 16.54 -11.24 -7.93
C PRO A 79 17.09 -10.57 -9.19
N GLU A 80 18.03 -9.64 -9.03
CA GLU A 80 18.70 -9.07 -10.18
C GLU A 80 19.33 -10.20 -11.01
N PRO A 81 19.24 -10.17 -12.35
CA PRO A 81 19.81 -11.20 -13.22
C PRO A 81 21.28 -11.49 -12.91
N GLY A 82 22.02 -10.45 -12.47
CA GLY A 82 23.41 -10.56 -12.06
C GLY A 82 23.63 -11.50 -10.87
N THR A 83 22.72 -11.56 -9.91
CA THR A 83 22.83 -12.42 -8.72
C THR A 83 22.72 -13.90 -9.11
N ALA A 84 21.82 -14.24 -10.03
CA ALA A 84 21.71 -15.61 -10.54
C ALA A 84 22.96 -16.04 -11.33
N VAL A 85 23.55 -15.12 -12.11
CA VAL A 85 24.80 -15.36 -12.84
C VAL A 85 25.99 -15.52 -11.89
N LEU A 86 26.07 -14.71 -10.83
CA LEU A 86 27.15 -14.80 -9.86
C LEU A 86 27.11 -16.12 -9.07
N VAL A 87 25.92 -16.55 -8.65
CA VAL A 87 25.71 -17.82 -7.92
C VAL A 87 26.03 -19.03 -8.80
N SER A 88 25.58 -19.02 -10.05
CA SER A 88 25.89 -20.10 -10.99
C SER A 88 27.37 -20.18 -11.35
N ALA A 89 28.04 -19.03 -11.54
CA ALA A 89 29.48 -18.97 -11.80
C ALA A 89 30.32 -19.49 -10.62
N SER A 90 29.94 -19.14 -9.39
CA SER A 90 30.65 -19.58 -8.18
C SER A 90 30.47 -21.08 -7.91
N LEU A 91 29.28 -21.64 -8.14
CA LEU A 91 29.06 -23.09 -8.09
C LEU A 91 29.82 -23.84 -9.19
N GLY A 92 29.89 -23.27 -10.40
CA GLY A 92 30.68 -23.82 -11.52
C GLY A 92 32.18 -23.89 -11.20
N LEU A 93 32.74 -22.85 -10.57
CA LEU A 93 34.14 -22.82 -10.15
C LEU A 93 34.45 -23.87 -9.07
N LEU A 94 33.56 -24.02 -8.08
CA LEU A 94 33.70 -25.03 -7.01
C LEU A 94 33.69 -26.46 -7.57
N GLY A 95 32.84 -26.73 -8.57
CA GLY A 95 32.79 -28.01 -9.28
C GLY A 95 34.07 -28.29 -10.08
N PHE A 96 34.63 -27.29 -10.76
CA PHE A 96 35.88 -27.42 -11.51
C PHE A 96 37.10 -27.65 -10.61
N ALA A 97 37.19 -26.97 -9.47
CA ALA A 97 38.29 -27.13 -8.52
C ALA A 97 38.33 -28.54 -7.91
N ARG A 98 37.16 -29.14 -7.65
CA ARG A 98 37.05 -30.49 -7.08
C ARG A 98 37.42 -31.61 -8.06
N ARG A 99 37.33 -31.36 -9.37
CA ARG A 99 37.69 -32.34 -10.43
C ARG A 99 39.20 -32.39 -10.73
N ARG A 100 39.97 -31.40 -10.25
CA ARG A 100 41.42 -31.28 -10.48
C ARG A 100 42.30 -31.77 -9.33
N ARG A 101 41.72 -32.34 -8.27
CA ARG A 101 42.44 -33.00 -7.17
C ARG A 101 42.32 -34.50 -7.28
#